data_AF-A0A1C3IZ84-F1
#
_entry.id   AF-A0A1C3IZ84-F1
#
_cell.length_a   1.000
_cell.length_b   1.000
_cell.length_c   1.000
_cell.angle_alpha   90.00
_cell.angle_beta   90.00
_cell.angle_gamma   90.00
#
_symmetry.space_group_name_H-M   'P 1'
#
loop_
_entity.id
_entity.type
_entity.pdbx_description
1 polymer ?
#
loop_
_entity_poly.entity_id
_entity_poly.type
_entity_poly.pdbx_seq_one_letter_code
_entity_poly.pdbx_strand_id
1 'polypeptide(L)'
;MQHGLLSSLLLSTSLLLSPVGMSYATEMSPLTVESWLENDQVKLKTAELLELVVRDEVNSLRFSLERLTFPQQEVARYRLLKKIEQQEIVLTPKMSIFIEQQLAITPTYQVLERGDGYEFTVPAFNYPSIANRLIKQWHQDQKTLVFVLDAEKRELNLNEWLSGPEYQVQTREALLIRELDSLSPEAVDYLTKQLTASSIVSWLPSTEVVVRLAQVSEDPEVYKILWRMKADYHSQAELERLAKTKQTFALEQVMAATKNPRLKDEAITLLTKVNPLSEEVKQFLVSRMAIADEAPLVARELAKQGHTRWLQDLVNDNPQVKSSLIEQALP
;
A
#
# COMPACT_ATOMS: atom_id res chain seq x y z
N MET A 1 54.32 -2.33 46.22
CA MET A 1 52.85 -2.45 46.02
C MET A 1 52.03 -1.29 46.61
N GLN A 2 52.61 -0.14 46.95
CA GLN A 2 51.86 0.98 47.57
C GLN A 2 51.48 2.13 46.61
N HIS A 3 52.06 2.20 45.41
CA HIS A 3 51.73 3.26 44.42
C HIS A 3 50.51 2.93 43.53
N GLY A 4 50.12 1.67 43.44
CA GLY A 4 48.92 1.24 42.70
C GLY A 4 47.61 1.57 43.44
N LEU A 5 47.63 1.53 44.77
CA LEU A 5 46.45 1.80 45.61
C LEU A 5 46.06 3.29 45.62
N LEU A 6 47.05 4.20 45.57
CA LEU A 6 46.80 5.64 45.50
C LEU A 6 46.29 6.08 44.12
N SER A 7 46.78 5.44 43.05
CA SER A 7 46.30 5.71 41.69
C SER A 7 44.89 5.17 41.47
N SER A 8 44.52 4.01 42.04
CA SER A 8 43.15 3.53 42.02
C SER A 8 42.19 4.39 42.86
N LEU A 9 42.65 4.91 44.02
CA LEU A 9 41.86 5.82 44.85
C LEU A 9 41.59 7.14 44.13
N LEU A 10 42.62 7.75 43.52
CA LEU A 10 42.48 8.99 42.76
C LEU A 10 41.58 8.83 41.52
N LEU A 11 41.67 7.70 40.82
CA LEU A 11 40.79 7.40 39.67
C LEU A 11 39.33 7.22 40.13
N SER A 12 39.10 6.54 41.25
CA SER A 12 37.76 6.32 41.81
C SER A 12 37.12 7.61 42.35
N THR A 13 37.91 8.53 42.92
CA THR A 13 37.41 9.86 43.34
C THR A 13 37.17 10.80 42.16
N SER A 14 37.93 10.66 41.06
CA SER A 14 37.73 11.46 39.85
C SER A 14 36.44 11.10 39.10
N LEU A 15 35.99 9.84 39.21
CA LEU A 15 34.71 9.38 38.65
C LEU A 15 33.49 9.87 39.46
N LEU A 16 33.65 10.13 40.77
CA LEU A 16 32.58 10.64 41.63
C LEU A 16 32.40 12.16 41.59
N LEU A 17 33.41 12.89 41.12
CA LEU A 17 33.41 14.37 41.04
C LEU A 17 33.36 14.92 39.62
N SER A 18 33.33 14.05 38.60
CA SER A 18 33.01 14.47 37.25
C SER A 18 31.49 14.67 37.18
N PRO A 19 30.98 15.88 36.91
CA PRO A 19 29.59 16.05 36.55
C PRO A 19 29.44 15.45 35.15
N VAL A 20 29.31 14.12 35.07
CA VAL A 20 28.58 13.52 33.97
C VAL A 20 27.21 14.15 34.09
N GLY A 21 26.91 15.13 33.23
CA GLY A 21 25.66 15.84 33.23
C GLY A 21 24.52 14.84 33.10
N MET A 22 23.99 14.40 34.24
CA MET A 22 22.69 13.75 34.30
C MET A 22 21.71 14.82 33.88
N SER A 23 21.39 14.85 32.59
CA SER A 23 20.31 15.65 32.03
C SER A 23 19.01 15.06 32.59
N TYR A 24 18.66 15.44 33.81
CA TYR A 24 17.35 15.17 34.36
C TYR A 24 16.33 15.84 33.45
N ALA A 25 15.44 15.04 32.85
CA ALA A 25 14.35 15.57 32.07
C ALA A 25 13.54 16.54 32.95
N THR A 26 13.23 17.71 32.40
CA THR A 26 12.54 18.77 33.14
C THR A 26 11.04 18.57 32.96
N GLU A 27 10.35 18.24 34.05
CA GLU A 27 8.89 18.13 34.05
C GLU A 27 8.25 19.50 33.81
N MET A 28 7.26 19.54 32.92
CA MET A 28 6.50 20.71 32.54
C MET A 28 5.01 20.41 32.72
N SER A 29 4.26 21.36 33.30
CA SER A 29 2.81 21.20 33.43
C SER A 29 2.12 21.29 32.05
N PRO A 30 0.99 20.61 31.82
CA PRO A 30 0.24 20.71 30.57
C PRO A 30 -0.12 22.15 30.18
N LEU A 31 -0.54 22.97 31.16
CA LEU A 31 -0.86 24.38 30.94
C LEU A 31 0.35 25.19 30.46
N THR A 32 1.54 24.88 30.98
CA THR A 32 2.79 25.51 30.54
C THR A 32 3.11 25.13 29.09
N VAL A 33 2.89 23.87 28.71
CA VAL A 33 3.07 23.42 27.31
C VAL A 33 2.15 24.20 26.37
N GLU A 34 0.86 24.30 26.70
CA GLU A 34 -0.10 25.07 25.90
C GLU A 34 0.30 26.54 25.77
N SER A 35 0.74 27.18 26.86
CA SER A 35 1.20 28.56 26.84
C SER A 35 2.40 28.78 25.91
N TRP A 36 3.32 27.81 25.83
CA TRP A 36 4.45 27.86 24.91
C TRP A 36 4.03 27.63 23.46
N LEU A 37 3.08 26.74 23.22
CA LEU A 37 2.50 26.52 21.89
C LEU A 37 1.74 27.76 21.39
N GLU A 38 1.15 28.55 22.28
CA GLU A 38 0.46 29.78 21.93
C GLU A 38 1.34 31.03 21.90
N ASN A 39 2.61 30.92 22.31
CA ASN A 39 3.53 32.06 22.36
C ASN A 39 3.81 32.69 20.97
N ASP A 40 3.50 33.98 20.82
CA ASP A 40 3.61 34.70 19.55
C ASP A 40 5.05 34.86 19.04
N GLN A 41 6.03 35.04 19.93
CA GLN A 41 7.43 35.14 19.52
C GLN A 41 7.91 33.82 18.89
N VAL A 42 7.53 32.69 19.49
CA VAL A 42 7.85 31.37 18.92
C VAL A 42 7.06 31.11 17.64
N LYS A 43 5.80 31.57 17.53
CA LYS A 43 5.02 31.52 16.28
C LYS A 43 5.75 32.21 15.14
N LEU A 44 6.17 33.45 15.35
CA LEU A 44 6.89 34.27 14.38
C LEU A 44 8.20 33.61 13.98
N LYS A 45 9.02 33.18 14.95
CA LYS A 45 10.28 32.49 14.66
C LYS A 45 10.07 31.19 13.89
N THR A 46 9.05 30.41 14.23
CA THR A 46 8.74 29.19 13.47
C THR A 46 8.34 29.52 12.02
N ALA A 47 7.64 30.63 11.77
CA ALA A 47 7.30 31.05 10.42
C ALA A 47 8.54 31.44 9.60
N GLU A 48 9.49 32.17 10.21
CA GLU A 48 10.79 32.46 9.59
C GLU A 48 11.58 31.18 9.27
N LEU A 49 11.62 30.22 10.21
CA LEU A 49 12.27 28.93 9.98
C LEU A 49 11.60 28.13 8.86
N LEU A 50 10.27 28.20 8.74
CA LEU A 50 9.54 27.56 7.66
C LEU A 50 9.86 28.19 6.29
N GLU A 51 10.08 29.49 6.22
CA GLU A 51 10.52 30.14 4.98
C GLU A 51 11.89 29.59 4.52
N LEU A 52 12.81 29.35 5.46
CA LEU A 52 14.10 28.70 5.15
C LEU A 52 13.92 27.26 4.67
N VAL A 53 12.91 26.53 5.18
CA VAL A 53 12.55 25.20 4.68
C VAL A 53 12.09 25.26 3.22
N VAL A 54 11.16 26.18 2.90
CA VAL A 54 10.62 26.32 1.54
C VAL A 54 11.70 26.71 0.53
N ARG A 55 12.72 27.47 0.96
CA ARG A 55 13.87 27.88 0.14
C ARG A 55 15.01 26.83 0.09
N ASP A 56 14.86 25.68 0.76
CA ASP A 56 15.91 24.65 0.93
C ASP A 56 17.22 25.18 1.57
N GLU A 57 17.13 26.24 2.39
CA GLU A 57 18.27 26.85 3.08
C GLU A 57 18.60 26.13 4.41
N VAL A 58 18.88 24.82 4.32
CA VAL A 58 19.04 23.93 5.49
C VAL A 58 20.13 24.38 6.47
N ASN A 59 21.24 24.94 5.98
CA ASN A 59 22.32 25.42 6.85
C ASN A 59 21.86 26.63 7.69
N SER A 60 21.17 27.59 7.06
CA SER A 60 20.59 28.77 7.72
C SER A 60 19.50 28.36 8.71
N LEU A 61 18.68 27.36 8.35
CA LEU A 61 17.65 26.78 9.20
C LEU A 61 18.24 26.18 10.48
N ARG A 62 19.24 25.30 10.34
CA ARG A 62 19.92 24.67 11.48
C ARG A 62 20.52 25.73 12.39
N PHE A 63 21.27 26.67 11.82
CA PHE A 63 21.90 27.74 12.60
C PHE A 63 20.86 28.60 13.35
N SER A 64 19.76 28.96 12.69
CA SER A 64 18.71 29.78 13.31
C SER A 64 17.97 29.03 14.42
N LEU A 65 17.73 27.73 14.24
CA LEU A 65 17.10 26.88 15.23
C LEU A 65 18.00 26.66 16.45
N GLU A 66 19.28 26.38 16.25
CA GLU A 66 20.25 26.13 17.32
C GLU A 66 20.49 27.34 18.24
N ARG A 67 20.27 28.55 17.71
CA ARG A 67 20.41 29.80 18.48
C ARG A 67 19.22 30.14 19.38
N LEU A 68 18.09 29.45 19.22
CA LEU A 68 16.97 29.61 20.14
C LEU A 68 17.35 29.04 21.51
N THR A 69 16.96 29.73 22.56
CA THR A 69 17.12 29.23 23.93
C THR A 69 16.05 28.20 24.25
N PHE A 70 16.31 27.31 25.21
CA PHE A 70 15.26 26.49 25.79
C PHE A 70 14.32 27.35 26.66
N PRO A 71 13.00 27.06 26.71
CA PRO A 71 12.26 26.00 26.00
C PRO A 71 11.91 26.32 24.53
N GLN A 72 12.07 27.58 24.08
CA GLN A 72 11.64 28.04 22.76
C GLN A 72 12.15 27.17 21.61
N GLN A 73 13.38 26.66 21.73
CA GLN A 73 14.00 25.79 20.75
C GLN A 73 13.20 24.49 20.50
N GLU A 74 12.74 23.79 21.54
CA GLU A 74 11.97 22.55 21.37
C GLU A 74 10.56 22.81 20.86
N VAL A 75 9.96 23.92 21.30
CA VAL A 75 8.67 24.39 20.79
C VAL A 75 8.79 24.67 19.29
N ALA A 76 9.85 25.39 18.87
CA ALA A 76 10.10 25.70 17.47
C ALA A 76 10.36 24.43 16.64
N ARG A 77 11.14 23.45 17.15
CA ARG A 77 11.32 22.13 16.51
C ARG A 77 9.97 21.47 16.26
N TYR A 78 9.16 21.32 17.31
CA TYR A 78 7.87 20.66 17.22
C TYR A 78 6.94 21.35 16.23
N ARG A 79 6.81 22.68 16.30
CA ARG A 79 5.93 23.41 15.40
C ARG A 79 6.44 23.42 13.96
N LEU A 80 7.74 23.54 13.75
CA LEU A 80 8.33 23.49 12.41
C LEU A 80 8.03 22.15 11.76
N LEU A 81 8.38 21.04 12.41
CA LEU A 81 8.14 19.71 11.86
C LEU A 81 6.64 19.43 11.67
N LYS A 82 5.80 19.88 12.61
CA LYS A 82 4.33 19.79 12.47
C LYS A 82 3.83 20.55 11.25
N LYS A 83 4.35 21.74 10.97
CA LYS A 83 3.98 22.50 9.77
C LYS A 83 4.47 21.84 8.48
N ILE A 84 5.68 21.28 8.47
CA ILE A 84 6.20 20.51 7.33
C ILE A 84 5.27 19.33 7.02
N GLU A 85 4.87 18.59 8.06
CA GLU A 85 3.93 17.46 7.94
C GLU A 85 2.54 17.91 7.46
N GLN A 86 1.97 18.94 8.08
CA GLN A 86 0.62 19.43 7.76
C GLN A 86 0.51 20.07 6.37
N GLN A 87 1.59 20.65 5.87
CA GLN A 87 1.65 21.26 4.53
C GLN A 87 2.15 20.29 3.46
N GLU A 88 2.39 19.02 3.83
CA GLU A 88 2.87 17.97 2.91
C GLU A 88 4.09 18.41 2.08
N ILE A 89 5.03 19.13 2.73
CA ILE A 89 6.21 19.66 2.04
C ILE A 89 7.09 18.48 1.61
N VAL A 90 7.31 18.35 0.30
CA VAL A 90 8.22 17.37 -0.27
C VAL A 90 9.63 17.66 0.23
N LEU A 91 10.24 16.68 0.90
CA LEU A 91 11.56 16.85 1.45
C LEU A 91 12.62 16.84 0.34
N THR A 92 13.74 17.52 0.55
CA THR A 92 14.93 17.34 -0.26
C THR A 92 15.88 16.36 0.43
N PRO A 93 16.89 15.79 -0.25
CA PRO A 93 17.91 14.99 0.42
C PRO A 93 18.58 15.75 1.59
N LYS A 94 18.85 17.05 1.41
CA LYS A 94 19.43 17.89 2.49
C LYS A 94 18.46 18.06 3.66
N MET A 95 17.18 18.27 3.38
CA MET A 95 16.15 18.42 4.41
C MET A 95 15.93 17.11 5.17
N SER A 96 15.99 15.96 4.49
CA SER A 96 15.88 14.65 5.15
C SER A 96 16.99 14.45 6.19
N ILE A 97 18.23 14.80 5.87
CA ILE A 97 19.36 14.77 6.82
C ILE A 97 19.09 15.69 8.02
N PHE A 98 18.55 16.89 7.79
CA PHE A 98 18.19 17.80 8.88
C PHE A 98 17.11 17.21 9.80
N ILE A 99 16.09 16.56 9.25
CA ILE A 99 15.02 15.92 10.03
C ILE A 99 15.55 14.70 10.79
N GLU A 100 16.42 13.88 10.20
CA GLU A 100 17.12 12.79 10.89
C GLU A 100 17.94 13.31 12.08
N GLN A 101 18.61 14.44 11.91
CA GLN A 101 19.31 15.10 13.02
C GLN A 101 18.34 15.50 14.14
N GLN A 102 17.11 15.95 13.82
CA GLN A 102 16.11 16.27 14.85
C GLN A 102 15.59 15.02 15.56
N LEU A 103 15.49 13.88 14.86
CA LEU A 103 15.10 12.60 15.44
C LEU A 103 16.12 12.09 16.48
N ALA A 104 17.40 12.38 16.27
CA ALA A 104 18.48 11.98 17.18
C ALA A 104 18.56 12.83 18.47
N ILE A 105 17.86 13.96 18.55
CA ILE A 105 17.87 14.84 19.73
C ILE A 105 16.87 14.31 20.76
N THR A 106 17.34 14.08 21.99
CA THR A 106 16.49 13.67 23.12
C THR A 106 15.72 14.88 23.67
N PRO A 107 14.38 14.83 23.78
CA PRO A 107 13.60 15.91 24.38
C PRO A 107 13.98 16.17 25.84
N THR A 108 14.17 17.44 26.17
CA THR A 108 14.53 17.92 27.49
C THR A 108 13.31 18.06 28.39
N TYR A 109 12.20 18.55 27.82
CA TYR A 109 10.96 18.78 28.57
C TYR A 109 9.99 17.62 28.42
N GLN A 110 9.40 17.22 29.54
CA GLN A 110 8.46 16.11 29.62
C GLN A 110 7.19 16.49 30.38
N VAL A 111 6.08 15.84 30.08
CA VAL A 111 4.79 15.99 30.77
C VAL A 111 4.43 14.66 31.41
N LEU A 112 4.00 14.71 32.67
CA LEU A 112 3.40 13.58 33.35
C LEU A 112 1.94 13.44 32.92
N GLU A 113 1.61 12.33 32.28
CA GLU A 113 0.24 11.96 31.93
C GLU A 113 -0.27 10.87 32.88
N ARG A 114 -1.54 11.00 33.29
CA ARG A 114 -2.22 10.03 34.16
C ARG A 114 -3.40 9.45 33.41
N GLY A 115 -3.45 8.12 33.29
CA GLY A 115 -4.54 7.40 32.62
C GLY A 115 -4.67 5.97 33.15
N ASP A 116 -5.91 5.48 33.32
CA ASP A 116 -6.23 4.11 33.71
C ASP A 116 -5.48 3.55 34.93
N GLY A 117 -5.17 4.41 35.91
CA GLY A 117 -4.45 4.03 37.13
C GLY A 117 -2.93 3.95 36.98
N TYR A 118 -2.38 4.34 35.84
CA TYR A 118 -0.94 4.43 35.57
C TYR A 118 -0.51 5.88 35.35
N GLU A 119 0.74 6.16 35.70
CA GLU A 119 1.43 7.42 35.37
C GLU A 119 2.54 7.11 34.36
N PHE A 120 2.58 7.86 33.27
CA PHE A 120 3.64 7.75 32.29
C PHE A 120 4.10 9.13 31.85
N THR A 121 5.33 9.20 31.37
CA THR A 121 5.99 10.46 31.02
C THR A 121 6.22 10.51 29.52
N VAL A 122 5.77 11.60 28.88
CA VAL A 122 5.93 11.83 27.44
C VAL A 122 6.70 13.12 27.18
N PRO A 123 7.39 13.26 26.03
CA PRO A 123 7.95 14.55 25.62
C PRO A 123 6.88 15.64 25.57
N ALA A 124 7.13 16.77 26.23
CA ALA A 124 6.25 17.94 26.22
C ALA A 124 5.99 18.47 24.81
N PHE A 125 7.02 18.40 23.96
CA PHE A 125 6.97 18.74 22.55
C PHE A 125 7.46 17.55 21.74
N ASN A 126 6.55 16.68 21.29
CA ASN A 126 6.89 15.40 20.68
C ASN A 126 7.35 15.52 19.21
N TYR A 127 8.37 16.34 18.96
CA TYR A 127 9.01 16.47 17.65
C TYR A 127 9.69 15.19 17.14
N PRO A 128 10.26 14.28 17.98
CA PRO A 128 10.87 13.05 17.47
C PRO A 128 9.86 12.14 16.76
N SER A 129 8.62 12.06 17.28
CA SER A 129 7.58 11.25 16.65
C SER A 129 7.18 11.80 15.27
N ILE A 130 7.13 13.14 15.12
CA ILE A 130 6.85 13.79 13.83
C ILE A 130 8.03 13.55 12.87
N ALA A 131 9.27 13.76 13.33
CA ALA A 131 10.47 13.52 12.54
C ALA A 131 10.51 12.09 11.99
N ASN A 132 10.22 11.09 12.83
CA ASN A 132 10.17 9.69 12.43
C ASN A 132 9.13 9.43 11.32
N ARG A 133 7.94 10.02 11.40
CA ARG A 133 6.92 9.88 10.35
C ARG A 133 7.36 10.53 9.04
N LEU A 134 7.91 11.74 9.09
CA LEU A 134 8.44 12.45 7.91
C LEU A 134 9.56 11.66 7.23
N ILE A 135 10.49 11.09 7.99
CA ILE A 135 11.57 10.26 7.44
C ILE A 135 11.03 8.96 6.84
N LYS A 136 10.06 8.31 7.48
CA LYS A 136 9.41 7.12 6.92
C LYS A 136 8.73 7.43 5.59
N GLN A 137 8.00 8.55 5.51
CA GLN A 137 7.35 9.00 4.29
C GLN A 137 8.38 9.30 3.19
N TRP A 138 9.44 10.04 3.50
CA TRP A 138 10.52 10.33 2.55
C TRP A 138 11.15 9.07 1.95
N HIS A 139 11.47 8.08 2.78
CA HIS A 139 12.02 6.80 2.30
C HIS A 139 11.03 6.06 1.39
N GLN A 140 9.74 6.17 1.67
CA GLN A 140 8.70 5.60 0.81
C GLN A 140 8.65 6.34 -0.53
N ASP A 141 8.65 7.68 -0.51
CA ASP A 141 8.61 8.51 -1.72
C ASP A 141 9.82 8.26 -2.63
N GLN A 142 11.01 8.09 -2.05
CA GLN A 142 12.22 7.72 -2.80
C GLN A 142 12.07 6.36 -3.48
N LYS A 143 11.55 5.35 -2.77
CA LYS A 143 11.30 4.02 -3.35
C LYS A 143 10.27 4.08 -4.47
N THR A 144 9.19 4.84 -4.27
CA THR A 144 8.18 5.09 -5.30
C THR A 144 8.80 5.73 -6.52
N LEU A 145 9.58 6.80 -6.36
CA LEU A 145 10.21 7.51 -7.46
C LEU A 145 11.16 6.61 -8.27
N VAL A 146 12.00 5.83 -7.59
CA VAL A 146 12.90 4.86 -8.27
C VAL A 146 12.09 3.84 -9.05
N PHE A 147 11.08 3.23 -8.42
CA PHE A 147 10.19 2.28 -9.09
C PHE A 147 9.53 2.88 -10.34
N VAL A 148 8.94 4.07 -10.22
CA VAL A 148 8.26 4.75 -11.34
C VAL A 148 9.27 5.07 -12.45
N LEU A 149 10.42 5.65 -12.12
CA LEU A 149 11.45 5.99 -13.12
C LEU A 149 11.96 4.75 -13.86
N ASP A 150 12.24 3.65 -13.15
CA ASP A 150 12.73 2.42 -13.76
C ASP A 150 11.65 1.78 -14.65
N ALA A 151 10.38 1.85 -14.25
CA ALA A 151 9.26 1.37 -15.06
C ALA A 151 9.06 2.23 -16.33
N GLU A 152 9.04 3.55 -16.19
CA GLU A 152 8.88 4.51 -17.29
C GLU A 152 10.01 4.42 -18.32
N LYS A 153 11.24 4.22 -17.85
CA LYS A 153 12.41 4.00 -18.71
C LYS A 153 12.48 2.60 -19.31
N ARG A 154 11.58 1.69 -18.91
CA ARG A 154 11.57 0.27 -19.32
C ARG A 154 12.86 -0.46 -18.90
N GLU A 155 13.38 -0.10 -17.73
CA GLU A 155 14.56 -0.68 -17.10
C GLU A 155 14.18 -1.63 -15.95
N LEU A 156 12.94 -1.59 -15.47
CA LEU A 156 12.46 -2.44 -14.37
C LEU A 156 12.19 -3.89 -14.81
N ASN A 157 13.05 -4.82 -14.40
CA ASN A 157 12.82 -6.27 -14.55
C ASN A 157 11.99 -6.81 -13.36
N LEU A 158 10.73 -7.19 -13.60
CA LEU A 158 9.80 -7.66 -12.57
C LEU A 158 10.26 -8.94 -11.88
N ASN A 159 10.83 -9.90 -12.61
CA ASN A 159 11.27 -11.16 -12.03
C ASN A 159 12.41 -10.93 -11.02
N GLU A 160 13.42 -10.16 -11.41
CA GLU A 160 14.54 -9.81 -10.53
C GLU A 160 14.08 -8.94 -9.36
N TRP A 161 13.21 -7.97 -9.62
CA TRP A 161 12.74 -7.02 -8.62
C TRP A 161 11.80 -7.66 -7.59
N LEU A 162 10.93 -8.60 -8.01
CA LEU A 162 10.04 -9.35 -7.12
C LEU A 162 10.66 -10.66 -6.62
N SER A 163 11.98 -10.78 -6.68
CA SER A 163 12.73 -11.88 -6.09
C SER A 163 13.45 -11.45 -4.81
N GLY A 164 13.68 -12.40 -3.90
CA GLY A 164 14.44 -12.20 -2.66
C GLY A 164 13.66 -12.57 -1.40
N PRO A 165 14.01 -11.97 -0.24
CA PRO A 165 13.34 -12.26 1.03
C PRO A 165 11.87 -11.87 0.99
N GLU A 166 11.01 -12.73 1.53
CA GLU A 166 9.54 -12.60 1.49
C GLU A 166 9.04 -11.21 1.90
N TYR A 167 9.55 -10.63 2.99
CA TYR A 167 9.13 -9.32 3.47
C TYR A 167 9.44 -8.18 2.46
N GLN A 168 10.54 -8.30 1.71
CA GLN A 168 10.90 -7.33 0.68
C GLN A 168 9.98 -7.47 -0.52
N VAL A 169 9.71 -8.72 -0.94
CA VAL A 169 8.81 -9.02 -2.04
C VAL A 169 7.43 -8.46 -1.74
N GLN A 170 6.85 -8.74 -0.57
CA GLN A 170 5.53 -8.19 -0.16
C GLN A 170 5.49 -6.66 -0.19
N THR A 171 6.56 -6.00 0.26
CA THR A 171 6.65 -4.52 0.22
C THR A 171 6.69 -4.00 -1.22
N ARG A 172 7.41 -4.69 -2.11
CA ARG A 172 7.55 -4.34 -3.53
C ARG A 172 6.27 -4.62 -4.30
N GLU A 173 5.60 -5.74 -4.04
CA GLU A 173 4.29 -6.05 -4.62
C GLU A 173 3.25 -5.00 -4.22
N ALA A 174 3.19 -4.62 -2.94
CA ALA A 174 2.29 -3.57 -2.47
C ALA A 174 2.58 -2.21 -3.15
N LEU A 175 3.86 -1.88 -3.36
CA LEU A 175 4.25 -0.67 -4.09
C LEU A 175 3.79 -0.74 -5.56
N LEU A 176 4.08 -1.85 -6.25
CA LEU A 176 3.65 -2.06 -7.63
C LEU A 176 2.12 -1.93 -7.77
N ILE A 177 1.36 -2.61 -6.93
CA ILE A 177 -0.11 -2.60 -6.97
C ILE A 177 -0.67 -1.18 -6.82
N ARG A 178 -0.08 -0.40 -5.90
CA ARG A 178 -0.50 0.98 -5.61
C ARG A 178 -0.18 1.94 -6.74
N GLU A 179 1.02 1.83 -7.33
CA GLU A 179 1.53 2.81 -8.28
C GLU A 179 1.20 2.50 -9.75
N LEU A 180 0.65 1.32 -10.06
CA LEU A 180 0.35 0.93 -11.45
C LEU A 180 -0.52 1.95 -12.21
N ASP A 181 -1.51 2.57 -11.56
CA ASP A 181 -2.36 3.59 -12.17
C ASP A 181 -1.62 4.91 -12.49
N SER A 182 -0.46 5.13 -11.86
CA SER A 182 0.36 6.34 -12.07
C SER A 182 1.31 6.23 -13.26
N LEU A 183 1.51 5.00 -13.77
CA LEU A 183 2.42 4.72 -14.87
C LEU A 183 1.80 5.07 -16.22
N SER A 184 2.64 5.41 -17.19
CA SER A 184 2.24 5.57 -18.58
C SER A 184 1.72 4.25 -19.17
N PRO A 185 0.80 4.30 -20.16
CA PRO A 185 0.36 3.11 -20.87
C PRO A 185 1.52 2.29 -21.47
N GLU A 186 2.58 2.97 -21.92
CA GLU A 186 3.78 2.35 -22.44
C GLU A 186 4.58 1.58 -21.37
N ALA A 187 4.65 2.12 -20.16
CA ALA A 187 5.30 1.45 -19.03
C ALA A 187 4.47 0.23 -18.60
N VAL A 188 3.15 0.37 -18.50
CA VAL A 188 2.25 -0.75 -18.18
C VAL A 188 2.37 -1.88 -19.21
N ASP A 189 2.33 -1.55 -20.51
CA ASP A 189 2.55 -2.53 -21.61
C ASP A 189 3.93 -3.20 -21.54
N TYR A 190 4.98 -2.45 -21.20
CA TYR A 190 6.30 -3.03 -20.98
C TYR A 190 6.31 -4.04 -19.82
N LEU A 191 5.69 -3.70 -18.70
CA LEU A 191 5.61 -4.58 -17.52
C LEU A 191 4.78 -5.84 -17.80
N THR A 192 3.64 -5.72 -18.49
CA THR A 192 2.77 -6.86 -18.81
C THR A 192 3.43 -7.82 -19.79
N LYS A 193 4.19 -7.30 -20.76
CA LYS A 193 4.97 -8.10 -21.72
C LYS A 193 6.00 -9.00 -21.05
N GLN A 194 6.53 -8.64 -19.88
CA GLN A 194 7.43 -9.52 -19.15
C GLN A 194 6.74 -10.80 -18.68
N LEU A 195 5.42 -10.77 -18.47
CA LEU A 195 4.61 -11.93 -18.11
C LEU A 195 4.11 -12.69 -19.35
N THR A 196 3.74 -11.98 -20.41
CA THR A 196 3.03 -12.56 -21.57
C THR A 196 3.93 -12.96 -22.74
N ALA A 197 5.13 -12.38 -22.88
CA ALA A 197 5.99 -12.61 -24.04
C ALA A 197 6.65 -14.00 -24.09
N SER A 198 6.77 -14.68 -22.94
CA SER A 198 7.40 -16.01 -22.86
C SER A 198 6.35 -17.12 -22.86
N SER A 199 6.54 -18.12 -23.73
CA SER A 199 5.65 -19.30 -23.81
C SER A 199 5.80 -20.25 -22.62
N ILE A 200 6.95 -20.23 -21.96
CA ILE A 200 7.23 -20.95 -20.72
C ILE A 200 7.47 -19.90 -19.65
N VAL A 201 6.53 -19.81 -18.72
CA VAL A 201 6.64 -18.88 -17.59
C VAL A 201 7.48 -19.55 -16.51
N SER A 202 8.74 -19.14 -16.40
CA SER A 202 9.68 -19.63 -15.38
C SER A 202 9.42 -19.04 -14.00
N TRP A 203 8.68 -17.93 -13.93
CA TRP A 203 8.40 -17.18 -12.73
C TRP A 203 7.07 -16.42 -12.87
N LEU A 204 6.27 -16.37 -11.79
CA LEU A 204 5.05 -15.57 -11.69
C LEU A 204 5.04 -14.82 -10.35
N PRO A 205 4.58 -13.55 -10.33
CA PRO A 205 4.31 -12.84 -9.09
C PRO A 205 3.03 -13.37 -8.42
N SER A 206 2.68 -12.81 -7.25
CA SER A 206 1.44 -13.18 -6.56
C SER A 206 0.19 -12.94 -7.42
N THR A 207 -0.88 -13.68 -7.13
CA THR A 207 -2.16 -13.53 -7.83
C THR A 207 -2.69 -12.10 -7.76
N GLU A 208 -2.49 -11.41 -6.62
CA GLU A 208 -2.89 -10.02 -6.45
C GLU A 208 -2.20 -9.08 -7.44
N VAL A 209 -0.89 -9.25 -7.65
CA VAL A 209 -0.13 -8.50 -8.65
C VAL A 209 -0.64 -8.76 -10.06
N VAL A 210 -0.88 -10.03 -10.42
CA VAL A 210 -1.38 -10.38 -11.76
C VAL A 210 -2.79 -9.81 -11.98
N VAL A 211 -3.68 -9.90 -10.98
CA VAL A 211 -5.00 -9.26 -11.01
C VAL A 211 -4.86 -7.78 -11.28
N ARG A 212 -3.99 -7.09 -10.53
CA ARG A 212 -3.83 -5.65 -10.67
C ARG A 212 -3.27 -5.26 -12.04
N LEU A 213 -2.27 -5.97 -12.54
CA LEU A 213 -1.76 -5.78 -13.89
C LEU A 213 -2.84 -6.00 -14.95
N ALA A 214 -3.68 -7.04 -14.80
CA ALA A 214 -4.78 -7.33 -15.72
C ALA A 214 -5.85 -6.21 -15.71
N GLN A 215 -6.14 -5.64 -14.54
CA GLN A 215 -7.08 -4.53 -14.40
C GLN A 215 -6.59 -3.25 -15.09
N VAL A 216 -5.31 -2.89 -14.89
CA VAL A 216 -4.77 -1.62 -15.39
C VAL A 216 -4.42 -1.69 -16.87
N SER A 217 -3.90 -2.82 -17.32
CA SER A 217 -3.54 -3.02 -18.74
C SER A 217 -4.72 -3.36 -19.63
N GLU A 218 -5.80 -3.91 -19.05
CA GLU A 218 -6.91 -4.51 -19.79
C GLU A 218 -6.45 -5.53 -20.85
N ASP A 219 -5.30 -6.20 -20.63
CA ASP A 219 -4.71 -7.15 -21.58
C ASP A 219 -5.30 -8.56 -21.40
N PRO A 220 -5.99 -9.12 -22.43
CA PRO A 220 -6.52 -10.49 -22.38
C PRO A 220 -5.46 -11.57 -22.11
N GLU A 221 -4.21 -11.38 -22.54
CA GLU A 221 -3.16 -12.38 -22.32
C GLU A 221 -2.70 -12.40 -20.85
N VAL A 222 -2.80 -11.28 -20.13
CA VAL A 222 -2.57 -11.25 -18.68
C VAL A 222 -3.71 -11.97 -17.95
N TYR A 223 -4.97 -11.76 -18.35
CA TYR A 223 -6.11 -12.51 -17.79
C TYR A 223 -5.99 -14.02 -18.06
N LYS A 224 -5.51 -14.40 -19.24
CA LYS A 224 -5.26 -15.81 -19.57
C LYS A 224 -4.21 -16.45 -18.65
N ILE A 225 -3.18 -15.69 -18.23
CA ILE A 225 -2.23 -16.14 -17.21
C ILE A 225 -2.96 -16.28 -15.87
N LEU A 226 -3.71 -15.26 -15.44
CA LEU A 226 -4.48 -15.27 -14.20
C LEU A 226 -5.39 -16.51 -14.09
N TRP A 227 -6.14 -16.83 -15.15
CA TRP A 227 -7.05 -17.98 -15.15
C TRP A 227 -6.36 -19.33 -15.21
N ARG A 228 -5.06 -19.38 -15.54
CA ARG A 228 -4.24 -20.59 -15.43
C ARG A 228 -3.63 -20.78 -14.05
N MET A 229 -3.56 -19.73 -13.24
CA MET A 229 -3.06 -19.81 -11.87
C MET A 229 -4.02 -20.62 -10.99
N LYS A 230 -3.50 -21.10 -9.86
CA LYS A 230 -4.33 -21.73 -8.84
C LYS A 230 -5.31 -20.70 -8.31
N ALA A 231 -6.61 -20.99 -8.43
CA ALA A 231 -7.64 -20.11 -7.90
C ALA A 231 -7.48 -19.90 -6.39
N ASP A 232 -7.54 -18.64 -5.99
CA ASP A 232 -7.51 -18.12 -4.63
C ASP A 232 -8.51 -16.96 -4.47
N TYR A 233 -8.48 -16.33 -3.29
CA TYR A 233 -9.35 -15.21 -2.96
C TYR A 233 -9.25 -14.04 -3.95
N HIS A 234 -8.05 -13.69 -4.43
CA HIS A 234 -7.86 -12.56 -5.35
C HIS A 234 -8.44 -12.86 -6.73
N SER A 235 -8.22 -14.08 -7.24
CA SER A 235 -8.81 -14.50 -8.52
C SER A 235 -10.35 -14.55 -8.49
N GLN A 236 -10.93 -14.95 -7.35
CA GLN A 236 -12.38 -14.96 -7.15
C GLN A 236 -12.95 -13.55 -7.04
N ALA A 237 -12.30 -12.68 -6.26
CA ALA A 237 -12.69 -11.29 -6.12
C ALA A 237 -12.66 -10.56 -7.48
N GLU A 238 -11.65 -10.84 -8.31
CA GLU A 238 -11.57 -10.28 -9.66
C GLU A 238 -12.68 -10.80 -10.57
N LEU A 239 -12.96 -12.11 -10.53
CA LEU A 239 -14.06 -12.71 -11.27
C LEU A 239 -15.41 -12.05 -10.94
N GLU A 240 -15.69 -11.84 -9.65
CA GLU A 240 -16.87 -11.12 -9.22
C GLU A 240 -16.90 -9.67 -9.71
N ARG A 241 -15.76 -8.96 -9.64
CA ARG A 241 -15.65 -7.57 -10.08
C ARG A 241 -15.97 -7.46 -11.57
N LEU A 242 -15.39 -8.30 -12.41
CA LEU A 242 -15.63 -8.33 -13.86
C LEU A 242 -17.11 -8.55 -14.19
N ALA A 243 -17.74 -9.51 -13.52
CA ALA A 243 -19.17 -9.80 -13.72
C ALA A 243 -20.08 -8.62 -13.33
N LYS A 244 -19.69 -7.82 -12.33
CA LYS A 244 -20.45 -6.62 -11.90
C LYS A 244 -20.38 -5.48 -12.91
N THR A 245 -19.28 -5.33 -13.64
CA THR A 245 -19.07 -4.22 -14.58
C THR A 245 -19.95 -4.33 -15.84
N LYS A 246 -20.35 -5.55 -16.24
CA LYS A 246 -21.19 -5.84 -17.42
C LYS A 246 -20.65 -5.32 -18.77
N GLN A 247 -19.39 -4.91 -18.83
CA GLN A 247 -18.72 -4.53 -20.08
C GLN A 247 -18.41 -5.78 -20.90
N THR A 248 -18.43 -5.67 -22.23
CA THR A 248 -18.17 -6.78 -23.15
C THR A 248 -16.85 -7.48 -22.85
N PHE A 249 -15.75 -6.71 -22.75
CA PHE A 249 -14.43 -7.25 -22.39
C PHE A 249 -14.46 -8.00 -21.06
N ALA A 250 -15.08 -7.41 -20.03
CA ALA A 250 -15.14 -8.04 -18.70
C ALA A 250 -15.91 -9.37 -18.75
N LEU A 251 -17.03 -9.42 -19.46
CA LEU A 251 -17.80 -10.64 -19.65
C LEU A 251 -17.03 -11.70 -20.44
N GLU A 252 -16.24 -11.30 -21.44
CA GLU A 252 -15.31 -12.20 -22.13
C GLU A 252 -14.28 -12.81 -21.19
N GLN A 253 -13.75 -12.04 -20.25
CA GLN A 253 -12.83 -12.57 -19.24
C GLN A 253 -13.53 -13.51 -18.25
N VAL A 254 -14.77 -13.22 -17.83
CA VAL A 254 -15.58 -14.16 -17.01
C VAL A 254 -15.83 -15.46 -17.77
N MET A 255 -16.15 -15.39 -19.07
CA MET A 255 -16.29 -16.57 -19.93
C MET A 255 -14.97 -17.34 -20.03
N ALA A 256 -13.83 -16.66 -20.16
CA ALA A 256 -12.51 -17.28 -20.20
C ALA A 256 -12.14 -17.99 -18.89
N ALA A 257 -12.52 -17.43 -17.74
CA ALA A 257 -12.27 -18.00 -16.42
C ALA A 257 -12.93 -19.38 -16.20
N THR A 258 -13.98 -19.70 -16.96
CA THR A 258 -14.63 -21.04 -16.91
C THR A 258 -13.70 -22.20 -17.28
N LYS A 259 -12.57 -21.91 -17.94
CA LYS A 259 -11.53 -22.91 -18.25
C LYS A 259 -10.78 -23.35 -16.98
N ASN A 260 -10.81 -22.58 -15.90
CA ASN A 260 -10.24 -22.96 -14.62
C ASN A 260 -11.25 -23.82 -13.84
N PRO A 261 -10.93 -25.10 -13.54
CA PRO A 261 -11.88 -26.00 -12.87
C PRO A 261 -12.38 -25.50 -11.51
N ARG A 262 -11.59 -24.67 -10.81
CA ARG A 262 -11.95 -24.13 -9.50
C ARG A 262 -12.84 -22.90 -9.56
N LEU A 263 -12.78 -22.13 -10.66
CA LEU A 263 -13.58 -20.92 -10.86
C LEU A 263 -14.82 -21.19 -11.74
N LYS A 264 -14.88 -22.34 -12.40
CA LYS A 264 -15.88 -22.66 -13.43
C LYS A 264 -17.32 -22.45 -12.97
N ASP A 265 -17.69 -23.06 -11.86
CA ASP A 265 -19.09 -23.05 -11.41
C ASP A 265 -19.52 -21.64 -10.97
N GLU A 266 -18.60 -20.92 -10.33
CA GLU A 266 -18.80 -19.54 -9.91
C GLU A 266 -18.92 -18.60 -11.12
N ALA A 267 -18.04 -18.74 -12.11
CA ALA A 267 -18.07 -17.96 -13.34
C ALA A 267 -19.38 -18.18 -14.11
N ILE A 268 -19.83 -19.43 -14.26
CA ILE A 268 -21.12 -19.76 -14.88
C ILE A 268 -22.26 -19.10 -14.10
N THR A 269 -22.27 -19.25 -12.77
CA THR A 269 -23.28 -18.64 -11.90
C THR A 269 -23.31 -17.12 -12.07
N LEU A 270 -22.17 -16.45 -12.12
CA LEU A 270 -22.06 -15.01 -12.32
C LEU A 270 -22.57 -14.58 -13.70
N LEU A 271 -22.25 -15.30 -14.76
CA LEU A 271 -22.75 -15.03 -16.11
C LEU A 271 -24.29 -15.10 -16.19
N THR A 272 -24.91 -16.09 -15.53
CA THR A 272 -26.38 -16.19 -15.50
C THR A 272 -27.07 -15.07 -14.73
N LYS A 273 -26.35 -14.38 -13.82
CA LYS A 273 -26.88 -13.22 -13.07
C LYS A 273 -26.85 -11.92 -13.88
N VAL A 274 -26.16 -11.89 -15.02
CA VAL A 274 -26.07 -10.69 -15.85
C VAL A 274 -27.44 -10.39 -16.47
N ASN A 275 -27.99 -9.23 -16.15
CA ASN A 275 -29.28 -8.78 -16.66
C ASN A 275 -29.15 -7.38 -17.28
N PRO A 276 -29.53 -7.18 -18.56
CA PRO A 276 -29.94 -8.21 -19.53
C PRO A 276 -28.76 -9.12 -19.97
N LEU A 277 -29.04 -10.36 -20.34
CA LEU A 277 -28.06 -11.26 -20.95
C LEU A 277 -27.73 -10.76 -22.36
N SER A 278 -26.46 -10.44 -22.62
CA SER A 278 -26.00 -10.11 -23.97
C SER A 278 -26.03 -11.35 -24.88
N GLU A 279 -26.06 -11.16 -26.19
CA GLU A 279 -26.11 -12.27 -27.14
C GLU A 279 -24.85 -13.15 -27.06
N GLU A 280 -23.68 -12.56 -26.77
CA GLU A 280 -22.43 -13.29 -26.59
C GLU A 280 -22.50 -14.23 -25.38
N VAL A 281 -23.05 -13.73 -24.26
CA VAL A 281 -23.26 -14.54 -23.05
C VAL A 281 -24.28 -15.65 -23.31
N LYS A 282 -25.37 -15.37 -24.03
CA LYS A 282 -26.36 -16.39 -24.40
C LYS A 282 -25.73 -17.51 -25.24
N GLN A 283 -25.01 -17.16 -26.30
CA GLN A 283 -24.32 -18.12 -27.17
C GLN A 283 -23.32 -18.97 -26.37
N PHE A 284 -22.57 -18.33 -25.48
CA PHE A 284 -21.64 -19.03 -24.61
C PHE A 284 -22.36 -20.01 -23.68
N LEU A 285 -23.42 -19.60 -22.98
CA LEU A 285 -24.17 -20.48 -22.08
C LEU A 285 -24.83 -21.65 -22.84
N VAL A 286 -25.33 -21.42 -24.06
CA VAL A 286 -25.81 -22.49 -24.95
C VAL A 286 -24.70 -23.48 -25.28
N SER A 287 -23.51 -23.01 -25.62
CA SER A 287 -22.35 -23.89 -25.88
C SER A 287 -21.97 -24.73 -24.65
N ARG A 288 -22.15 -24.19 -23.45
CA ARG A 288 -21.91 -24.89 -22.18
C ARG A 288 -22.99 -25.94 -21.90
N MET A 289 -24.24 -25.68 -22.25
CA MET A 289 -25.33 -26.67 -22.16
C MET A 289 -25.22 -27.81 -23.16
N ALA A 290 -24.40 -27.69 -24.21
CA ALA A 290 -24.07 -28.82 -25.07
C ALA A 290 -23.15 -29.86 -24.37
N ILE A 291 -22.43 -29.45 -23.32
CA ILE A 291 -21.53 -30.30 -22.53
C ILE A 291 -22.36 -30.99 -21.43
N ALA A 292 -22.32 -32.34 -21.40
CA ALA A 292 -23.16 -33.14 -20.49
C ALA A 292 -22.98 -32.75 -19.01
N ASP A 293 -21.74 -32.55 -18.58
CA ASP A 293 -21.42 -32.28 -17.18
C ASP A 293 -21.79 -30.85 -16.74
N GLU A 294 -21.93 -29.92 -17.70
CA GLU A 294 -22.18 -28.49 -17.41
C GLU A 294 -23.65 -28.12 -17.63
N ALA A 295 -24.38 -28.86 -18.46
CA ALA A 295 -25.78 -28.58 -18.78
C ALA A 295 -26.71 -28.48 -17.56
N PRO A 296 -26.67 -29.40 -16.57
CA PRO A 296 -27.54 -29.30 -15.40
C PRO A 296 -27.27 -28.06 -14.55
N LEU A 297 -25.99 -27.67 -14.42
CA LEU A 297 -25.60 -26.48 -13.66
C LEU A 297 -26.12 -25.22 -14.35
N VAL A 298 -25.87 -25.06 -15.65
CA VAL A 298 -26.28 -23.88 -16.41
C VAL A 298 -27.80 -23.73 -16.41
N ALA A 299 -28.54 -24.82 -16.67
CA ALA A 299 -30.00 -24.83 -16.65
C ALA A 299 -30.56 -24.40 -15.29
N ARG A 300 -30.02 -24.96 -14.19
CA ARG A 300 -30.45 -24.63 -12.83
C ARG A 300 -30.21 -23.17 -12.49
N GLU A 301 -29.02 -22.64 -12.79
CA GLU A 301 -28.71 -21.24 -12.49
C GLU A 301 -29.55 -20.28 -13.34
N LEU A 302 -29.77 -20.57 -14.63
CA LEU A 302 -30.68 -19.77 -15.47
C LEU A 302 -32.11 -19.74 -14.93
N ALA A 303 -32.66 -20.88 -14.53
CA ALA A 303 -33.98 -20.95 -13.92
C ALA A 303 -34.05 -20.12 -12.62
N LYS A 304 -33.02 -20.24 -11.77
CA LYS A 304 -32.92 -19.50 -10.50
C LYS A 304 -32.85 -17.97 -10.70
N GLN A 305 -32.23 -17.50 -11.78
CA GLN A 305 -32.17 -16.08 -12.12
C GLN A 305 -33.41 -15.57 -12.90
N GLY A 306 -34.41 -16.42 -13.12
CA GLY A 306 -35.67 -16.04 -13.77
C GLY A 306 -35.67 -16.12 -15.29
N HIS A 307 -34.68 -16.78 -15.90
CA HIS A 307 -34.58 -16.97 -17.36
C HIS A 307 -35.34 -18.21 -17.88
N THR A 308 -36.33 -18.71 -17.14
CA THR A 308 -37.05 -19.95 -17.46
C THR A 308 -37.74 -19.94 -18.83
N ARG A 309 -38.31 -18.80 -19.25
CA ARG A 309 -38.95 -18.70 -20.59
C ARG A 309 -37.94 -18.92 -21.71
N TRP A 310 -36.79 -18.23 -21.63
CA TRP A 310 -35.71 -18.41 -22.59
C TRP A 310 -35.18 -19.84 -22.59
N LEU A 311 -35.07 -20.47 -21.42
CA LEU A 311 -34.65 -21.86 -21.30
C LEU A 311 -35.64 -22.84 -21.95
N GLN A 312 -36.96 -22.59 -21.84
CA GLN A 312 -38.00 -23.37 -22.52
C GLN A 312 -37.91 -23.21 -24.05
N ASP A 313 -37.73 -21.97 -24.54
CA ASP A 313 -37.52 -21.71 -25.96
C ASP A 313 -36.28 -22.46 -26.48
N LEU A 314 -35.18 -22.48 -25.69
CA LEU A 314 -33.97 -23.22 -26.05
C LEU A 314 -34.20 -24.73 -26.16
N VAL A 315 -34.94 -25.34 -25.22
CA VAL A 315 -35.21 -26.78 -25.22
C VAL A 315 -36.05 -27.19 -26.44
N ASN A 316 -36.96 -26.32 -26.88
CA ASN A 316 -37.86 -26.59 -28.01
C ASN A 316 -37.18 -26.33 -29.37
N ASP A 317 -36.35 -25.29 -29.46
CA ASP A 317 -35.88 -24.77 -30.75
C ASP A 317 -34.38 -25.03 -31.03
N ASN A 318 -33.58 -25.49 -30.05
CA ASN A 318 -32.12 -25.65 -30.21
C ASN A 318 -31.65 -27.12 -30.09
N PRO A 319 -31.30 -27.78 -31.21
CA PRO A 319 -30.88 -29.18 -31.21
C PRO A 319 -29.51 -29.43 -30.57
N GLN A 320 -28.73 -28.38 -30.31
CA GLN A 320 -27.42 -28.47 -29.66
C GLN A 320 -27.52 -28.69 -28.14
N VAL A 321 -28.69 -28.40 -27.57
CA VAL A 321 -28.93 -28.47 -26.14
C VAL A 321 -29.44 -29.86 -25.78
N LYS A 322 -28.91 -30.46 -24.71
CA LYS A 322 -29.32 -31.79 -24.25
C LYS A 322 -30.60 -31.70 -23.43
N SER A 323 -31.74 -31.55 -24.11
CA SER A 323 -33.08 -31.31 -23.52
C SER A 323 -33.40 -32.22 -22.32
N SER A 324 -33.09 -33.52 -22.41
CA SER A 324 -33.36 -34.48 -21.33
C SER A 324 -32.59 -34.21 -20.03
N LEU A 325 -31.39 -33.62 -20.11
CA LEU A 325 -30.60 -33.26 -18.93
C LEU A 325 -31.04 -31.93 -18.31
N ILE A 326 -31.61 -31.04 -19.13
CA ILE A 326 -32.17 -29.76 -18.67
C ILE A 326 -33.50 -29.98 -17.96
N GLU A 327 -34.37 -30.80 -18.52
CA GLU A 327 -35.66 -31.16 -17.92
C GLU A 327 -35.50 -31.81 -16.53
N GLN A 328 -34.42 -32.58 -16.32
CA GLN A 328 -34.10 -33.18 -15.02
C GLN A 328 -33.54 -32.18 -14.00
N ALA A 329 -33.02 -31.04 -14.45
CA ALA A 329 -32.41 -30.00 -13.62
C ALA A 329 -33.39 -28.85 -13.27
N LEU A 330 -34.56 -28.83 -13.92
CA LEU A 330 -35.64 -27.89 -13.66
C LEU A 330 -36.50 -28.38 -12.47
N PRO A 331 -36.86 -27.51 -11.51
CA PRO A 331 -37.70 -27.84 -10.37
C PRO A 331 -39.18 -28.06 -10.74
#